data_AF-A0AAN7ZAB5-F1
#
_entry.id   AF-A0AAN7ZAB5-F1
#
_cell.length_a   1.000
_cell.length_b   1.000
_cell.length_c   1.000
_cell.angle_alpha   90.00
_cell.angle_beta   90.00
_cell.angle_gamma   90.00
#
_symmetry.space_group_name_H-M   'P 1'
#
loop_
_entity.id
_entity.type
_entity.pdbx_description
1 polymer ?
#
loop_
_entity_poly.entity_id
_entity_poly.type
_entity_poly.pdbx_seq_one_letter_code
_entity_poly.pdbx_strand_id
1 'polypeptide(L)'
;MTKQASRPLALLTQDERARVLRYHFVADAKMSLASHLLKHWVVSKYCNVPWWDTKLSADKNGKPVFKDTAGRQPVVFNVSHQAGLVALVAAHGYDTANGGDSSKVDIGVDIVCVNEREQRDLRMIRTEGWARFVDMHADVFGRSEAAYLKTGLATRPAYAALGTEDEKRSYKLRAFYTLWCLREAYVKMTGEALLAEWLGDLMFEGFEPPEPGAAFAQSEDDDPRQIIREHDVVFKGGKVDDANICIRSLGPHYMTCTAVRTPERKQDALGWHLGPFKFLAMDEIMAAGEATAT
;
A
#
# COMPACT_ATOMS: atom_id res chain seq x y z
N MET A 1 8.43 -29.93 7.45
CA MET A 1 8.28 -28.55 6.93
C MET A 1 9.21 -28.21 5.76
N THR A 2 9.98 -29.15 5.21
CA THR A 2 11.13 -28.85 4.33
C THR A 2 10.85 -28.83 2.81
N LYS A 3 9.74 -29.42 2.31
CA LYS A 3 9.45 -29.49 0.86
C LYS A 3 8.64 -28.31 0.28
N GLN A 4 7.86 -27.59 1.09
CA GLN A 4 7.01 -26.49 0.59
C GLN A 4 7.75 -25.15 0.45
N ALA A 5 8.75 -24.87 1.30
CA ALA A 5 9.55 -23.65 1.19
C ALA A 5 10.65 -23.76 0.12
N SER A 6 11.11 -24.97 -0.22
CA SER A 6 12.20 -25.17 -1.18
C SER A 6 11.84 -24.72 -2.59
N ARG A 7 10.59 -24.94 -3.02
CA ARG A 7 10.11 -24.55 -4.36
C ARG A 7 10.09 -23.03 -4.58
N PRO A 8 9.41 -22.21 -3.76
CA PRO A 8 9.44 -20.75 -3.93
C PRO A 8 10.84 -20.17 -3.70
N LEU A 9 11.62 -20.69 -2.75
CA LEU A 9 13.01 -20.25 -2.58
C LEU A 9 13.87 -20.57 -3.80
N ALA A 10 13.58 -21.65 -4.54
CA ALA A 10 14.31 -22.02 -5.75
C ALA A 10 14.19 -20.97 -6.87
N LEU A 11 13.16 -20.12 -6.84
CA LEU A 11 12.91 -19.03 -7.78
C LEU A 11 13.51 -17.68 -7.33
N LEU A 12 14.27 -17.66 -6.24
CA LEU A 12 14.98 -16.46 -5.79
C LEU A 12 16.47 -16.56 -6.09
N THR A 13 17.10 -15.40 -6.31
CA THR A 13 18.57 -15.30 -6.33
C THR A 13 19.17 -15.59 -4.96
N GLN A 14 20.48 -15.86 -4.89
CA GLN A 14 21.16 -16.15 -3.62
C GLN A 14 21.02 -15.01 -2.60
N ASP A 15 21.14 -13.76 -3.05
CA ASP A 15 21.03 -12.57 -2.19
C ASP A 15 19.61 -12.42 -1.64
N GLU A 16 18.60 -12.68 -2.45
CA GLU A 16 17.20 -12.61 -2.03
C GLU A 16 16.84 -13.73 -1.06
N ARG A 17 17.34 -14.95 -1.31
CA ARG A 17 17.20 -16.06 -0.34
C ARG A 17 17.83 -15.68 1.00
N ALA A 18 19.03 -15.09 0.99
CA ALA A 18 19.68 -14.64 2.23
C ALA A 18 18.84 -13.58 2.97
N ARG A 19 18.24 -12.63 2.24
CA ARG A 19 17.32 -11.63 2.81
C ARG A 19 16.04 -12.24 3.38
N VAL A 20 15.48 -13.29 2.77
CA VAL A 20 14.32 -14.00 3.30
C VAL A 20 14.69 -14.79 4.56
N LEU A 21 15.84 -15.47 4.55
CA LEU A 21 16.25 -16.37 5.63
C LEU A 21 16.80 -15.64 6.87
N ARG A 22 17.07 -14.33 6.80
CA ARG A 22 17.55 -13.55 7.96
C ARG A 22 16.45 -13.22 8.98
N TYR A 23 15.18 -13.33 8.59
CA TYR A 23 14.07 -12.97 9.47
C TYR A 23 13.97 -13.96 10.63
N HIS A 24 13.81 -13.42 11.83
CA HIS A 24 13.62 -14.24 13.03
C HIS A 24 12.25 -14.93 13.04
N PHE A 25 11.21 -14.21 12.60
CA PHE A 25 9.85 -14.74 12.55
C PHE A 25 9.52 -15.28 11.16
N VAL A 26 8.92 -16.48 11.13
CA VAL A 26 8.51 -17.16 9.89
C VAL A 26 7.46 -16.36 9.12
N ALA A 27 6.59 -15.61 9.81
CA ALA A 27 5.60 -14.75 9.18
C ALA A 27 6.26 -13.67 8.30
N ASP A 28 7.29 -13.01 8.82
CA ASP A 28 8.05 -11.99 8.09
C ASP A 28 8.84 -12.61 6.93
N ALA A 29 9.43 -13.79 7.14
CA ALA A 29 10.10 -14.52 6.06
C ALA A 29 9.13 -14.86 4.91
N LYS A 30 7.90 -15.28 5.22
CA LYS A 30 6.87 -15.58 4.21
C LYS A 30 6.43 -14.33 3.44
N MET A 31 6.24 -13.20 4.12
CA MET A 31 5.88 -11.93 3.47
C MET A 31 7.01 -11.44 2.57
N SER A 32 8.26 -11.52 3.05
CA SER A 32 9.46 -11.19 2.26
C SER A 32 9.57 -12.07 1.01
N LEU A 33 9.38 -13.38 1.15
CA LEU A 33 9.38 -14.33 0.05
C LEU A 33 8.30 -14.01 -0.99
N ALA A 34 7.06 -13.79 -0.56
CA ALA A 34 5.96 -13.41 -1.45
C ALA A 34 6.22 -12.06 -2.14
N SER A 35 6.79 -11.09 -1.44
CA SER A 35 7.19 -9.80 -2.01
C SER A 35 8.22 -9.96 -3.13
N HIS A 36 9.27 -10.76 -2.93
CA HIS A 36 10.25 -11.02 -3.98
C HIS A 36 9.64 -11.68 -5.21
N LEU A 37 8.86 -12.76 -5.03
CA LEU A 37 8.24 -13.45 -6.15
C LEU A 37 7.24 -12.55 -6.91
N LEU A 38 6.45 -11.74 -6.21
CA LEU A 38 5.49 -10.84 -6.84
C LEU A 38 6.17 -9.75 -7.69
N LYS A 39 7.33 -9.24 -7.23
CA LYS A 39 8.13 -8.28 -8.00
C LYS A 39 8.73 -8.92 -9.26
N HIS A 40 9.27 -10.13 -9.17
CA HIS A 40 9.74 -10.84 -10.37
C HIS A 40 8.60 -11.13 -11.34
N TRP A 41 7.45 -11.57 -10.82
CA TRP A 41 6.27 -11.86 -11.63
C TRP A 41 5.78 -10.65 -12.42
N VAL A 42 5.67 -9.48 -11.79
CA VAL A 42 5.19 -8.28 -12.49
C VAL A 42 6.15 -7.87 -13.61
N VAL A 43 7.47 -7.96 -13.37
CA VAL A 43 8.47 -7.64 -14.41
C VAL A 43 8.45 -8.67 -15.53
N SER A 44 8.54 -9.97 -15.22
CA SER A 44 8.57 -11.03 -16.22
C SER A 44 7.31 -10.99 -17.10
N LYS A 45 6.14 -10.82 -16.48
CA LYS A 45 4.85 -10.79 -17.18
C LYS A 45 4.68 -9.56 -18.08
N TYR A 46 4.96 -8.35 -17.57
CA TYR A 46 4.65 -7.12 -18.30
C TYR A 46 5.80 -6.62 -19.19
N CYS A 47 7.03 -7.08 -18.94
CA CYS A 47 8.18 -6.77 -19.79
C CYS A 47 8.56 -7.91 -20.73
N ASN A 48 7.88 -9.07 -20.63
CA ASN A 48 8.16 -10.27 -21.41
C ASN A 48 9.65 -10.69 -21.35
N VAL A 49 10.21 -10.66 -20.15
CA VAL A 49 11.60 -11.07 -19.89
C VAL A 49 11.63 -12.40 -19.13
N PRO A 50 12.62 -13.26 -19.40
CA PRO A 50 12.84 -14.48 -18.61
C PRO A 50 12.94 -14.18 -17.11
N TRP A 51 12.51 -15.12 -16.28
CA TRP A 51 12.48 -14.95 -14.83
C TRP A 51 13.83 -14.50 -14.28
N TRP A 52 14.93 -15.12 -14.72
CA TRP A 52 16.27 -14.81 -14.23
C TRP A 52 16.87 -13.50 -14.79
N ASP A 53 16.21 -12.88 -15.77
CA ASP A 53 16.58 -11.58 -16.31
C ASP A 53 15.82 -10.41 -15.65
N THR A 54 14.91 -10.71 -14.72
CA THR A 54 14.21 -9.70 -13.90
C THR A 54 15.13 -9.11 -12.81
N LYS A 55 16.23 -8.51 -13.23
CA LYS A 55 17.28 -7.96 -12.36
C LYS A 55 16.82 -6.63 -11.76
N LEU A 56 16.31 -6.71 -10.53
CA LEU A 56 15.88 -5.55 -9.76
C LEU A 56 17.08 -4.83 -9.15
N SER A 57 17.07 -3.51 -9.23
CA SER A 57 17.98 -2.63 -8.49
C SER A 57 17.19 -1.78 -7.50
N ALA A 58 17.88 -0.96 -6.71
CA ALA A 58 17.24 0.01 -5.83
C ALA A 58 17.54 1.43 -6.35
N ASP A 59 16.55 2.31 -6.27
CA ASP A 59 16.78 3.74 -6.48
C ASP A 59 17.52 4.39 -5.29
N LYS A 60 17.71 5.71 -5.35
CA LYS A 60 18.38 6.49 -4.30
C LYS A 60 17.75 6.35 -2.90
N ASN A 61 16.47 5.96 -2.84
CA ASN A 61 15.69 5.86 -1.61
C ASN A 61 15.39 4.39 -1.23
N GLY A 62 16.00 3.42 -1.93
CA GLY A 62 15.82 2.00 -1.64
C GLY A 62 14.60 1.35 -2.32
N LYS A 63 13.83 2.09 -3.13
CA LYS A 63 12.67 1.55 -3.84
C LYS A 63 13.14 0.59 -4.94
N PRO A 64 12.58 -0.63 -5.04
CA PRO A 64 12.95 -1.57 -6.08
C PRO A 64 12.53 -1.06 -7.46
N VAL A 65 13.45 -1.11 -8.43
CA VAL A 65 13.22 -0.66 -9.81
C VAL A 65 13.79 -1.69 -10.80
N PHE A 66 13.11 -1.83 -11.94
CA PHE A 66 13.59 -2.62 -13.07
C PHE A 66 13.98 -1.69 -14.22
N LYS A 67 15.16 -1.92 -14.79
CA LYS A 67 15.61 -1.22 -15.99
C LYS A 67 15.91 -2.22 -17.09
N ASP A 68 15.45 -1.91 -18.29
CA ASP A 68 15.80 -2.70 -19.47
C ASP A 68 17.22 -2.39 -19.97
N THR A 69 17.65 -3.07 -21.03
CA THR A 69 18.98 -2.89 -21.63
C THR A 69 19.21 -1.48 -22.21
N ALA A 70 18.15 -0.73 -22.49
CA ALA A 70 18.20 0.66 -22.92
C ALA A 70 18.17 1.65 -21.74
N GLY A 71 18.13 1.16 -20.49
CA GLY A 71 18.08 1.97 -19.28
C GLY A 71 16.69 2.53 -18.96
N ARG A 72 15.66 2.14 -19.70
CA ARG A 72 14.26 2.56 -19.50
C ARG A 72 13.61 1.77 -18.38
N GLN A 73 12.53 2.28 -17.80
CA GLN A 73 11.71 1.57 -16.82
C GLN A 73 10.35 1.21 -17.45
N PRO A 74 10.27 0.17 -18.29
CA PRO A 74 9.02 -0.19 -18.98
C PRO A 74 7.87 -0.53 -18.03
N VAL A 75 8.19 -0.92 -16.80
CA VAL A 75 7.27 -1.05 -15.68
C VAL A 75 7.83 -0.31 -14.46
N VAL A 76 6.99 0.46 -13.79
CA VAL A 76 7.24 0.98 -12.44
C VAL A 76 6.21 0.40 -11.49
N PHE A 77 6.62 0.11 -10.26
CA PHE A 77 5.73 -0.52 -9.28
C PHE A 77 6.07 -0.10 -7.86
N ASN A 78 5.12 -0.33 -6.95
CA ASN A 78 5.34 -0.24 -5.53
C ASN A 78 4.69 -1.42 -4.82
N VAL A 79 5.26 -1.80 -3.67
CA VAL A 79 4.84 -2.97 -2.91
C VAL A 79 4.68 -2.61 -1.43
N SER A 80 3.64 -3.16 -0.80
CA SER A 80 3.44 -3.13 0.64
C SER A 80 2.99 -4.50 1.14
N HIS A 81 3.18 -4.78 2.42
CA HIS A 81 2.76 -6.04 3.02
C HIS A 81 2.43 -5.88 4.50
N GLN A 82 1.36 -6.53 4.95
CA GLN A 82 0.98 -6.58 6.35
C GLN A 82 0.13 -7.83 6.61
N ALA A 83 0.26 -8.42 7.80
CA ALA A 83 -0.57 -9.52 8.30
C ALA A 83 -0.80 -10.69 7.31
N GLY A 84 0.24 -11.05 6.54
CA GLY A 84 0.19 -12.20 5.62
C GLY A 84 -0.25 -11.89 4.19
N LEU A 85 -0.45 -10.62 3.84
CA LEU A 85 -0.74 -10.17 2.47
C LEU A 85 0.39 -9.33 1.91
N VAL A 86 0.58 -9.42 0.59
CA VAL A 86 1.46 -8.55 -0.18
C VAL A 86 0.64 -7.88 -1.27
N ALA A 87 0.58 -6.56 -1.24
CA ALA A 87 -0.08 -5.74 -2.24
C ALA A 87 0.97 -5.12 -3.17
N LEU A 88 0.75 -5.19 -4.48
CA LEU A 88 1.59 -4.54 -5.49
C LEU A 88 0.71 -3.81 -6.49
N VAL A 89 1.07 -2.58 -6.83
CA VAL A 89 0.48 -1.82 -7.93
C VAL A 89 1.60 -1.45 -8.90
N ALA A 90 1.31 -1.53 -10.20
CA ALA A 90 2.26 -1.22 -11.26
C ALA A 90 1.62 -0.39 -12.37
N ALA A 91 2.42 0.46 -12.99
CA ALA A 91 2.14 1.08 -14.27
C ALA A 91 3.13 0.54 -15.31
N HIS A 92 2.64 0.18 -16.49
CA HIS A 92 3.46 -0.41 -17.56
C HIS A 92 3.13 0.28 -18.89
N GLY A 93 4.15 0.45 -19.73
CA GLY A 93 3.98 0.94 -21.10
C GLY A 93 3.46 2.37 -21.23
N TYR A 94 3.66 3.24 -20.22
CA TYR A 94 3.00 4.56 -20.17
C TYR A 94 3.44 5.52 -21.29
N ASP A 95 4.73 5.81 -21.42
CA ASP A 95 5.24 6.72 -22.47
C ASP A 95 5.50 5.93 -23.77
N THR A 96 4.44 5.68 -24.54
CA THR A 96 4.53 4.94 -25.82
C THR A 96 5.43 5.62 -26.85
N ALA A 97 5.55 6.96 -26.80
CA ALA A 97 6.47 7.72 -27.64
C ALA A 97 7.94 7.47 -27.27
N ASN A 98 8.23 7.20 -26.00
CA ASN A 98 9.54 6.79 -25.52
C ASN A 98 9.69 5.26 -25.39
N GLY A 99 9.02 4.51 -26.27
CA GLY A 99 9.10 3.06 -26.33
C GLY A 99 8.56 2.33 -25.09
N GLY A 100 7.54 2.91 -24.45
CA GLY A 100 6.82 2.34 -23.32
C GLY A 100 7.45 2.61 -21.95
N ASP A 101 8.33 3.61 -21.83
CA ASP A 101 8.95 3.96 -20.56
C ASP A 101 7.90 4.48 -19.56
N SER A 102 7.86 3.89 -18.38
CA SER A 102 6.93 4.25 -17.29
C SER A 102 7.62 5.04 -16.18
N SER A 103 8.89 5.42 -16.36
CA SER A 103 9.68 6.19 -15.39
C SER A 103 9.05 7.54 -14.97
N LYS A 104 8.11 8.07 -15.75
CA LYS A 104 7.37 9.31 -15.49
C LYS A 104 6.11 9.14 -14.62
N VAL A 105 5.85 7.91 -14.16
CA VAL A 105 4.72 7.60 -13.27
C VAL A 105 5.24 7.40 -11.86
N ASP A 106 4.78 8.23 -10.94
CA ASP A 106 4.99 8.04 -9.51
C ASP A 106 3.86 7.16 -8.97
N ILE A 107 4.19 6.07 -8.28
CA ILE A 107 3.20 5.13 -7.76
C ILE A 107 3.54 4.62 -6.36
N GLY A 108 2.53 4.53 -5.51
CA GLY A 108 2.61 4.08 -4.14
C GLY A 108 1.41 3.20 -3.77
N VAL A 109 1.66 2.19 -2.95
CA VAL A 109 0.60 1.34 -2.39
C VAL A 109 0.87 1.12 -0.91
N ASP A 110 -0.20 1.09 -0.13
CA ASP A 110 -0.14 0.56 1.22
C ASP A 110 -1.30 -0.39 1.52
N ILE A 111 -1.08 -1.27 2.50
CA ILE A 111 -2.09 -2.18 3.01
C ILE A 111 -2.01 -2.17 4.53
N VAL A 112 -3.16 -1.97 5.17
CA VAL A 112 -3.27 -2.01 6.63
C VAL A 112 -4.24 -3.08 7.08
N CYS A 113 -3.96 -3.66 8.25
CA CYS A 113 -4.81 -4.65 8.89
C CYS A 113 -5.18 -4.20 10.30
N VAL A 114 -6.42 -3.77 10.49
CA VAL A 114 -6.86 -3.18 11.77
C VAL A 114 -6.85 -4.18 12.93
N ASN A 115 -7.01 -5.48 12.63
CA ASN A 115 -7.13 -6.52 13.66
C ASN A 115 -5.77 -7.10 14.11
N GLU A 116 -4.69 -6.90 13.34
CA GLU A 116 -3.38 -7.50 13.63
C GLU A 116 -2.87 -7.09 15.01
N ARG A 117 -3.14 -5.85 15.42
CA ARG A 117 -2.73 -5.28 16.71
C ARG A 117 -3.91 -4.91 17.61
N GLU A 118 -5.14 -5.24 17.21
CA GLU A 118 -6.36 -4.76 17.86
C GLU A 118 -6.40 -5.10 19.36
N GLN A 119 -6.00 -6.29 19.78
CA GLN A 119 -5.99 -6.63 21.21
C GLN A 119 -5.05 -5.72 22.02
N ARG A 120 -3.89 -5.37 21.47
CA ARG A 120 -2.93 -4.44 22.09
C ARG A 120 -3.50 -3.03 22.08
N ASP A 121 -3.98 -2.58 20.93
CA ASP A 121 -4.46 -1.22 20.72
C ASP A 121 -5.70 -0.95 21.59
N LEU A 122 -6.67 -1.86 21.60
CA LEU A 122 -7.86 -1.76 22.45
C LEU A 122 -7.51 -1.81 23.94
N ARG A 123 -6.54 -2.62 24.35
CA ARG A 123 -6.06 -2.63 25.75
C ARG A 123 -5.54 -1.25 26.11
N MET A 124 -4.67 -0.68 25.29
CA MET A 124 -4.11 0.65 25.53
C MET A 124 -5.19 1.73 25.54
N ILE A 125 -6.10 1.73 24.56
CA ILE A 125 -7.18 2.71 24.49
C ILE A 125 -8.08 2.62 25.74
N ARG A 126 -8.31 1.42 26.27
CA ARG A 126 -9.06 1.21 27.51
C ARG A 126 -8.31 1.71 28.75
N THR A 127 -6.99 1.58 28.79
CA THR A 127 -6.19 1.95 29.98
C THR A 127 -5.74 3.41 30.00
N GLU A 128 -5.39 3.96 28.83
CA GLU A 128 -4.78 5.29 28.69
C GLU A 128 -5.67 6.29 27.93
N GLY A 129 -6.74 5.81 27.29
CA GLY A 129 -7.66 6.64 26.52
C GLY A 129 -7.23 6.87 25.07
N TRP A 130 -8.22 7.23 24.25
CA TRP A 130 -8.05 7.44 22.81
C TRP A 130 -7.06 8.58 22.47
N ALA A 131 -7.12 9.70 23.20
CA ALA A 131 -6.24 10.83 22.91
C ALA A 131 -4.77 10.47 23.09
N ARG A 132 -4.45 9.72 24.14
CA ARG A 132 -3.09 9.26 24.43
C ARG A 132 -2.59 8.26 23.39
N PHE A 133 -3.46 7.36 22.94
CA PHE A 133 -3.17 6.46 21.82
C PHE A 133 -2.76 7.25 20.58
N VAL A 134 -3.54 8.26 20.17
CA VAL A 134 -3.18 9.12 19.02
C VAL A 134 -1.87 9.88 19.24
N ASP A 135 -1.63 10.41 20.43
CA ASP A 135 -0.42 11.18 20.75
C ASP A 135 0.87 10.39 20.62
N MET A 136 0.86 9.08 20.88
CA MET A 136 2.05 8.24 20.66
C MET A 136 2.47 8.14 19.19
N HIS A 137 1.55 8.42 18.27
CA HIS A 137 1.76 8.33 16.84
C HIS A 137 1.79 9.71 16.17
N ALA A 138 1.78 10.79 16.96
CA ALA A 138 1.67 12.15 16.45
C ALA A 138 2.87 12.58 15.60
N ASP A 139 4.05 11.96 15.74
CA ASP A 139 5.20 12.25 14.87
C ASP A 139 5.00 11.78 13.43
N VAL A 140 4.07 10.84 13.20
CA VAL A 140 3.71 10.36 11.86
C VAL A 140 2.62 11.22 11.23
N PHE A 141 1.83 11.92 12.03
CA PHE A 141 0.65 12.68 11.61
C PHE A 141 0.87 14.19 11.66
N GLY A 142 0.16 14.93 10.81
CA GLY A 142 0.05 16.38 10.95
C GLY A 142 -0.71 16.75 12.24
N ARG A 143 -0.45 17.96 12.78
CA ARG A 143 -1.15 18.44 14.00
C ARG A 143 -2.67 18.49 13.82
N SER A 144 -3.14 18.92 12.64
CA SER A 144 -4.55 18.98 12.30
C SER A 144 -5.18 17.59 12.21
N GLU A 145 -4.49 16.62 11.62
CA GLU A 145 -4.94 15.23 11.51
C GLU A 145 -5.04 14.57 12.89
N ALA A 146 -4.03 14.75 13.74
CA ALA A 146 -4.04 14.25 15.11
C ALA A 146 -5.20 14.86 15.91
N ALA A 147 -5.47 16.16 15.75
CA ALA A 147 -6.63 16.80 16.35
C ALA A 147 -7.96 16.23 15.80
N TYR A 148 -8.04 16.04 14.49
CA TYR A 148 -9.21 15.46 13.82
C TYR A 148 -9.50 14.03 14.30
N LEU A 149 -8.47 13.18 14.44
CA LEU A 149 -8.62 11.85 15.01
C LEU A 149 -9.16 11.89 16.45
N LYS A 150 -8.71 12.85 17.27
CA LYS A 150 -9.12 12.96 18.67
C LYS A 150 -10.55 13.42 18.84
N THR A 151 -10.97 14.44 18.09
CA THR A 151 -12.25 15.14 18.31
C THR A 151 -13.11 15.27 17.06
N GLY A 152 -12.50 15.47 15.89
CA GLY A 152 -13.20 15.70 14.63
C GLY A 152 -14.03 14.52 14.12
N LEU A 153 -13.60 13.27 14.36
CA LEU A 153 -14.38 12.09 13.97
C LEU A 153 -15.80 12.09 14.56
N ALA A 154 -16.01 12.71 15.73
CA ALA A 154 -17.31 12.76 16.38
C ALA A 154 -18.35 13.60 15.63
N THR A 155 -17.93 14.47 14.71
CA THR A 155 -18.85 15.28 13.88
C THR A 155 -19.34 14.53 12.64
N ARG A 156 -18.83 13.32 12.39
CA ARG A 156 -19.22 12.53 11.22
C ARG A 156 -20.58 11.86 11.42
N PRO A 157 -21.50 11.92 10.43
CA PRO A 157 -22.78 11.23 10.51
C PRO A 157 -22.64 9.73 10.79
N ALA A 158 -21.67 9.07 10.13
CA ALA A 158 -21.38 7.65 10.34
C ALA A 158 -20.99 7.33 11.79
N TYR A 159 -20.21 8.21 12.44
CA TYR A 159 -19.84 8.05 13.85
C TYR A 159 -21.03 8.31 14.79
N ALA A 160 -21.82 9.36 14.50
CA ALA A 160 -22.97 9.73 15.31
C ALA A 160 -24.07 8.66 15.31
N ALA A 161 -24.16 7.85 14.25
CA ALA A 161 -25.11 6.75 14.13
C ALA A 161 -24.72 5.50 14.98
N LEU A 162 -23.51 5.44 15.52
CA LEU A 162 -23.02 4.27 16.29
C LEU A 162 -23.63 4.25 17.70
N GLY A 163 -24.27 3.13 18.06
CA GLY A 163 -25.03 3.01 19.30
C GLY A 163 -24.18 2.65 20.52
N THR A 164 -23.07 1.94 20.31
CA THR A 164 -22.23 1.40 21.40
C THR A 164 -20.84 2.02 21.43
N GLU A 165 -20.22 2.01 22.61
CA GLU A 165 -18.84 2.47 22.78
C GLU A 165 -17.80 1.53 22.14
N ASP A 166 -18.13 0.24 21.95
CA ASP A 166 -17.29 -0.69 21.18
C ASP A 166 -17.30 -0.34 19.69
N GLU A 167 -18.46 -0.09 19.09
CA GLU A 167 -18.58 0.34 17.69
C GLU A 167 -17.82 1.64 17.43
N LYS A 168 -18.00 2.64 18.30
CA LYS A 168 -17.27 3.92 18.22
C LYS A 168 -15.75 3.73 18.32
N ARG A 169 -15.29 2.82 19.18
CA ARG A 169 -13.85 2.48 19.28
C ARG A 169 -13.33 1.80 18.02
N SER A 170 -14.06 0.84 17.48
CA SER A 170 -13.68 0.17 16.22
C SER A 170 -13.66 1.14 15.05
N TYR A 171 -14.62 2.06 14.97
CA TYR A 171 -14.63 3.13 13.95
C TYR A 171 -13.41 4.05 14.09
N LYS A 172 -13.08 4.49 15.30
CA LYS A 172 -11.90 5.31 15.58
C LYS A 172 -10.60 4.61 15.18
N LEU A 173 -10.45 3.33 15.54
CA LEU A 173 -9.28 2.54 15.19
C LEU A 173 -9.16 2.36 13.67
N ARG A 174 -10.28 2.12 12.99
CA ARG A 174 -10.32 2.05 11.53
C ARG A 174 -9.93 3.38 10.89
N ALA A 175 -10.45 4.51 11.37
CA ALA A 175 -10.05 5.84 10.90
C ALA A 175 -8.56 6.12 11.09
N PHE A 176 -7.99 5.73 12.23
CA PHE A 176 -6.54 5.83 12.46
C PHE A 176 -5.73 5.06 11.42
N TYR A 177 -6.09 3.80 11.16
CA TYR A 177 -5.39 3.00 10.15
C TYR A 177 -5.70 3.44 8.71
N THR A 178 -6.86 4.04 8.45
CA THR A 178 -7.15 4.71 7.17
C THR A 178 -6.15 5.83 6.93
N LEU A 179 -5.95 6.72 7.91
CA LEU A 179 -4.98 7.81 7.78
C LEU A 179 -3.56 7.28 7.58
N TRP A 180 -3.18 6.26 8.34
CA TRP A 180 -1.88 5.60 8.18
C TRP A 180 -1.68 5.12 6.74
N CYS A 181 -2.64 4.36 6.22
CA CYS A 181 -2.59 3.78 4.87
C CYS A 181 -2.53 4.86 3.77
N LEU A 182 -3.32 5.93 3.91
CA LEU A 182 -3.31 7.07 3.00
C LEU A 182 -1.94 7.75 2.94
N ARG A 183 -1.37 8.06 4.11
CA ARG A 183 -0.07 8.74 4.22
C ARG A 183 1.06 7.86 3.69
N GLU A 184 1.10 6.58 4.06
CA GLU A 184 2.09 5.62 3.57
C GLU A 184 2.05 5.47 2.05
N ALA A 185 0.86 5.31 1.47
CA ALA A 185 0.72 5.20 0.02
C ALA A 185 1.21 6.48 -0.68
N TYR A 186 0.87 7.66 -0.16
CA TYR A 186 1.35 8.93 -0.70
C TYR A 186 2.87 9.09 -0.59
N VAL A 187 3.45 8.81 0.58
CA VAL A 187 4.90 8.90 0.80
C VAL A 187 5.63 7.93 -0.13
N LYS A 188 5.19 6.67 -0.23
CA LYS A 188 5.74 5.67 -1.16
C LYS A 188 5.60 6.07 -2.63
N MET A 189 4.55 6.81 -2.99
CA MET A 189 4.36 7.38 -4.32
C MET A 189 5.45 8.41 -4.64
N THR A 190 5.73 9.33 -3.71
CA THR A 190 6.82 10.32 -3.87
C THR A 190 8.22 9.70 -3.89
N GLY A 191 8.34 8.44 -3.47
CA GLY A 191 9.60 7.70 -3.41
C GLY A 191 10.42 8.00 -2.18
N GLU A 192 9.96 8.86 -1.27
CA GLU A 192 10.62 9.14 0.00
C GLU A 192 10.19 8.14 1.08
N ALA A 193 11.00 7.95 2.12
CA ALA A 193 10.64 7.13 3.28
C ALA A 193 9.94 7.99 4.34
N LEU A 194 9.33 7.36 5.36
CA LEU A 194 8.70 8.02 6.53
C LEU A 194 9.65 8.85 7.41
N LEU A 195 10.91 9.01 6.99
CA LEU A 195 11.91 9.88 7.61
C LEU A 195 12.01 11.24 6.90
N ALA A 196 11.11 11.51 5.94
CA ALA A 196 11.04 12.80 5.28
C ALA A 196 10.75 13.92 6.30
N GLU A 197 11.61 14.93 6.35
CA GLU A 197 11.47 16.07 7.28
C GLU A 197 10.15 16.83 7.07
N TRP A 198 9.56 16.72 5.88
CA TRP A 198 8.31 17.36 5.51
C TRP A 198 7.06 16.56 5.89
N LEU A 199 7.17 15.40 6.56
CA LEU A 199 6.00 14.55 6.83
C LEU A 199 4.88 15.31 7.54
N GLY A 200 5.22 16.24 8.44
CA GLY A 200 4.25 17.12 9.12
C GLY A 200 3.53 18.14 8.21
N ASP A 201 4.05 18.40 7.01
CA ASP A 201 3.50 19.33 6.02
C ASP A 201 2.51 18.65 5.05
N LEU A 202 2.44 17.32 5.04
CA LEU A 202 1.40 16.55 4.36
C LEU A 202 0.20 16.40 5.30
N MET A 203 -1.01 16.68 4.83
CA MET A 203 -2.24 16.57 5.60
C MET A 203 -3.39 16.06 4.74
N PHE A 204 -4.09 15.04 5.23
CA PHE A 204 -5.40 14.60 4.74
C PHE A 204 -6.48 15.23 5.62
N GLU A 205 -7.18 16.23 5.09
CA GLU A 205 -8.20 16.98 5.81
C GLU A 205 -9.56 16.27 5.71
N GLY A 206 -10.26 16.17 6.84
CA GLY A 206 -11.63 15.67 6.84
C GLY A 206 -11.81 14.29 6.19
N PHE A 207 -10.81 13.41 6.27
CA PHE A 207 -10.93 12.07 5.71
C PHE A 207 -11.97 11.23 6.47
N GLU A 208 -12.45 10.17 5.83
CA GLU A 208 -13.38 9.20 6.42
C GLU A 208 -12.83 7.79 6.22
N PRO A 209 -13.01 6.85 7.17
CA PRO A 209 -12.69 5.45 6.90
C PRO A 209 -13.70 4.83 5.93
N PRO A 210 -13.27 4.02 4.94
CA PRO A 210 -14.21 3.26 4.11
C PRO A 210 -14.95 2.24 4.99
N GLU A 211 -16.24 2.01 4.76
CA GLU A 211 -17.01 1.00 5.51
C GLU A 211 -16.37 -0.39 5.38
N PRO A 212 -16.35 -1.22 6.44
CA PRO A 212 -15.79 -2.57 6.36
C PRO A 212 -16.58 -3.42 5.37
N GLY A 213 -15.86 -4.19 4.54
CA GLY A 213 -16.48 -5.17 3.66
C GLY A 213 -16.92 -6.42 4.43
N ALA A 214 -17.94 -7.13 3.93
CA ALA A 214 -18.44 -8.34 4.58
C ALA A 214 -17.52 -9.56 4.39
N ALA A 215 -16.84 -9.65 3.24
CA ALA A 215 -16.00 -10.77 2.87
C ALA A 215 -14.60 -10.29 2.45
N PHE A 216 -13.59 -11.14 2.63
CA PHE A 216 -12.22 -10.88 2.20
C PHE A 216 -12.11 -10.93 0.67
N ALA A 217 -12.60 -9.88 0.01
CA ALA A 217 -12.64 -9.73 -1.43
C ALA A 217 -12.66 -8.24 -1.79
N GLN A 218 -12.41 -7.97 -3.07
CA GLN A 218 -12.61 -6.69 -3.71
C GLN A 218 -13.23 -6.93 -5.09
N SER A 219 -14.23 -6.13 -5.46
CA SER A 219 -14.93 -6.19 -6.73
C SER A 219 -15.18 -4.80 -7.28
N GLU A 220 -15.40 -4.68 -8.60
CA GLU A 220 -15.86 -3.42 -9.19
C GLU A 220 -17.22 -2.99 -8.65
N ASP A 221 -18.04 -3.96 -8.24
CA ASP A 221 -19.40 -3.75 -7.70
C ASP A 221 -19.44 -3.60 -6.17
N ASP A 222 -18.30 -3.41 -5.50
CA ASP A 222 -18.27 -3.16 -4.05
C ASP A 222 -19.12 -1.91 -3.73
N ASP A 223 -19.80 -1.91 -2.58
CA ASP A 223 -20.59 -0.76 -2.12
C ASP A 223 -19.72 0.52 -2.13
N PRO A 224 -20.17 1.63 -2.74
CA PRO A 224 -19.39 2.86 -2.81
C PRO A 224 -18.90 3.37 -1.46
N ARG A 225 -19.57 3.05 -0.35
CA ARG A 225 -19.14 3.42 1.00
C ARG A 225 -17.87 2.69 1.44
N GLN A 226 -17.53 1.58 0.79
CA GLN A 226 -16.29 0.82 1.01
C GLN A 226 -15.12 1.37 0.18
N ILE A 227 -15.33 2.42 -0.60
CA ILE A 227 -14.35 2.97 -1.53
C ILE A 227 -14.31 4.50 -1.44
N ILE A 228 -13.16 5.07 -1.12
CA ILE A 228 -13.00 6.52 -1.01
C ILE A 228 -11.93 7.00 -2.00
N ARG A 229 -12.36 7.86 -2.92
CA ARG A 229 -11.56 8.40 -4.04
C ARG A 229 -11.29 9.89 -3.91
N GLU A 230 -12.17 10.60 -3.23
CA GLU A 230 -12.04 12.03 -3.03
C GLU A 230 -11.38 12.26 -1.68
N HIS A 231 -10.26 12.98 -1.70
CA HIS A 231 -9.46 13.29 -0.53
C HIS A 231 -9.05 14.77 -0.60
N ASP A 232 -9.31 15.53 0.45
CA ASP A 232 -8.79 16.89 0.58
C ASP A 232 -7.37 16.80 1.13
N VAL A 233 -6.39 16.89 0.23
CA VAL A 233 -4.97 16.75 0.58
C VAL A 233 -4.26 18.09 0.44
N VAL A 234 -3.53 18.47 1.49
CA VAL A 234 -2.67 19.66 1.53
C VAL A 234 -1.23 19.19 1.72
N PHE A 235 -0.32 19.72 0.90
CA PHE A 235 1.10 19.46 1.03
C PHE A 235 1.89 20.78 0.96
N LYS A 236 2.68 21.06 2.00
CA LYS A 236 3.47 22.32 2.13
C LYS A 236 2.62 23.58 1.92
N GLY A 237 1.39 23.56 2.46
CA GLY A 237 0.42 24.66 2.39
C GLY A 237 -0.32 24.79 1.05
N GLY A 238 0.01 23.97 0.04
CA GLY A 238 -0.70 23.94 -1.23
C GLY A 238 -1.69 22.77 -1.32
N LYS A 239 -2.84 22.98 -1.97
CA LYS A 239 -3.73 21.88 -2.32
C LYS A 239 -3.01 20.93 -3.29
N VAL A 240 -3.06 19.64 -3.00
CA VAL A 240 -2.60 18.58 -3.92
C VAL A 240 -3.69 18.34 -4.94
N ASP A 241 -3.40 18.62 -6.21
CA ASP A 241 -4.33 18.48 -7.34
C ASP A 241 -3.78 17.63 -8.49
N ASP A 242 -2.69 16.92 -8.24
CA ASP A 242 -1.94 16.10 -9.20
C ASP A 242 -1.92 14.60 -8.86
N ALA A 243 -2.46 14.21 -7.70
CA ALA A 243 -2.45 12.83 -7.22
C ALA A 243 -3.86 12.19 -7.26
N ASN A 244 -3.96 11.02 -7.88
CA ASN A 244 -5.13 10.16 -7.83
C ASN A 244 -4.95 9.14 -6.69
N ILE A 245 -5.80 9.21 -5.68
CA ILE A 245 -5.68 8.42 -4.45
C ILE A 245 -6.98 7.66 -4.21
N CYS A 246 -6.87 6.36 -4.00
CA CYS A 246 -8.01 5.48 -3.78
C CYS A 246 -7.71 4.56 -2.60
N ILE A 247 -8.54 4.65 -1.56
CA ILE A 247 -8.56 3.65 -0.48
C ILE A 247 -9.81 2.79 -0.61
N ARG A 248 -9.63 1.47 -0.48
CA ARG A 248 -10.69 0.48 -0.57
C ARG A 248 -10.64 -0.46 0.62
N SER A 249 -11.80 -0.85 1.10
CA SER A 249 -11.90 -1.98 2.03
C SER A 249 -11.50 -3.29 1.36
N LEU A 250 -10.91 -4.18 2.13
CA LEU A 250 -10.67 -5.57 1.77
C LEU A 250 -11.23 -6.43 2.90
N GLY A 251 -12.52 -6.71 2.80
CA GLY A 251 -13.29 -7.32 3.87
C GLY A 251 -13.30 -6.50 5.17
N PRO A 252 -13.49 -7.16 6.32
CA PRO A 252 -13.77 -6.45 7.56
C PRO A 252 -12.53 -5.78 8.16
N HIS A 253 -11.33 -6.31 7.87
CA HIS A 253 -10.13 -5.96 8.62
C HIS A 253 -9.05 -5.25 7.79
N TYR A 254 -9.02 -5.46 6.48
CA TYR A 254 -7.99 -4.86 5.64
C TYR A 254 -8.50 -3.62 4.91
N MET A 255 -7.58 -2.72 4.62
CA MET A 255 -7.77 -1.63 3.65
C MET A 255 -6.53 -1.55 2.76
N THR A 256 -6.73 -1.37 1.47
CA THR A 256 -5.65 -1.09 0.51
C THR A 256 -5.77 0.35 0.03
N CYS A 257 -4.65 1.05 -0.05
CA CYS A 257 -4.58 2.39 -0.60
C CYS A 257 -3.61 2.42 -1.77
N THR A 258 -4.06 2.98 -2.90
CA THR A 258 -3.23 3.24 -4.08
C THR A 258 -3.14 4.75 -4.27
N ALA A 259 -1.93 5.26 -4.47
CA ALA A 259 -1.67 6.65 -4.84
C ALA A 259 -0.83 6.66 -6.13
N VAL A 260 -1.26 7.45 -7.11
CA VAL A 260 -0.55 7.57 -8.38
C VAL A 260 -0.59 9.00 -8.91
N ARG A 261 0.50 9.44 -9.54
CA ARG A 261 0.55 10.71 -10.26
C ARG A 261 1.48 10.65 -11.46
N THR A 262 1.30 11.61 -12.36
CA THR A 262 2.13 11.81 -13.56
C THR A 262 2.60 13.28 -13.57
N PRO A 263 3.74 13.60 -12.94
CA PRO A 263 4.14 14.99 -12.68
C PRO A 263 4.21 15.88 -13.94
N GLU A 264 4.59 15.30 -15.07
CA GLU A 264 4.66 16.03 -16.35
C GLU A 264 3.29 16.25 -17.02
N ARG A 265 2.30 15.37 -16.75
CA ARG A 265 0.98 15.37 -17.40
C ARG A 265 -0.10 14.91 -16.44
N LYS A 266 -0.36 15.67 -15.37
CA LYS A 266 -1.21 15.25 -14.25
C LYS A 266 -2.57 14.66 -14.64
N GLN A 267 -3.18 15.16 -15.72
CA GLN A 267 -4.49 14.69 -16.19
C GLN A 267 -4.50 13.20 -16.56
N ASP A 268 -3.36 12.63 -16.95
CA ASP A 268 -3.27 11.22 -17.32
C ASP A 268 -3.57 10.33 -16.10
N ALA A 269 -2.84 10.55 -14.99
CA ALA A 269 -3.04 9.77 -13.77
C ALA A 269 -4.37 10.09 -13.08
N LEU A 270 -4.82 11.35 -13.13
CA LEU A 270 -6.13 11.75 -12.61
C LEU A 270 -7.28 11.09 -13.37
N GLY A 271 -7.09 10.74 -14.65
CA GLY A 271 -8.06 10.02 -15.46
C GLY A 271 -8.05 8.51 -15.30
N TRP A 272 -7.12 7.93 -14.53
CA TRP A 272 -7.03 6.47 -14.37
C TRP A 272 -8.05 5.93 -13.36
N HIS A 273 -8.67 4.81 -13.72
CA HIS A 273 -9.51 4.04 -12.81
C HIS A 273 -8.66 3.21 -11.85
N LEU A 274 -8.70 3.56 -10.56
CA LEU A 274 -8.07 2.78 -9.49
C LEU A 274 -9.04 1.72 -8.97
N GLY A 275 -9.07 0.59 -9.68
CA GLY A 275 -9.96 -0.55 -9.46
C GLY A 275 -9.57 -1.47 -8.29
N PRO A 276 -10.31 -2.58 -8.11
CA PRO A 276 -10.05 -3.59 -7.09
C PRO A 276 -8.74 -4.34 -7.36
N PHE A 277 -8.12 -4.85 -6.29
CA PHE A 277 -6.95 -5.71 -6.42
C PHE A 277 -7.33 -7.09 -6.95
N LYS A 278 -6.55 -7.58 -7.91
CA LYS A 278 -6.62 -8.98 -8.33
C LYS A 278 -5.84 -9.86 -7.34
N PHE A 279 -6.50 -10.90 -6.83
CA PHE A 279 -5.84 -11.91 -6.02
C PHE A 279 -5.02 -12.85 -6.90
N LEU A 280 -3.79 -13.10 -6.48
CA LEU A 280 -2.89 -14.07 -7.10
C LEU A 280 -2.52 -15.11 -6.07
N ALA A 281 -2.74 -16.38 -6.41
CA ALA A 281 -2.23 -17.47 -5.59
C ALA A 281 -0.72 -17.58 -5.77
N MET A 282 0.00 -17.91 -4.69
CA MET A 282 1.45 -18.11 -4.74
C MET A 282 1.85 -19.18 -5.78
N ASP A 283 1.03 -20.22 -5.94
CA ASP A 283 1.25 -21.27 -6.94
C ASP A 283 1.16 -20.76 -8.38
N GLU A 284 0.31 -19.77 -8.67
CA GLU A 284 0.22 -19.14 -9.99
C GLU A 284 1.49 -18.35 -10.31
N ILE A 285 2.01 -17.63 -9.31
CA ILE A 285 3.27 -16.89 -9.44
C ILE A 285 4.43 -17.84 -9.68
N MET A 286 4.52 -18.94 -8.91
CA MET A 286 5.59 -19.93 -9.05
C MET A 286 5.51 -20.65 -10.40
N ALA A 287 4.32 -21.07 -10.83
CA ALA A 287 4.15 -21.73 -12.13
C ALA A 287 4.57 -20.84 -13.30
N ALA A 288 4.24 -19.54 -13.24
CA ALA A 288 4.70 -18.57 -14.23
C ALA A 288 6.22 -18.41 -14.22
N GLY A 289 6.83 -18.32 -13.03
CA GLY A 289 8.29 -18.20 -12.91
C GLY A 289 9.04 -19.44 -13.38
N GLU A 290 8.54 -20.64 -13.06
CA GLU A 290 9.10 -21.90 -13.56
C GLU A 290 9.02 -22.01 -15.09
N ALA A 291 7.92 -21.54 -15.68
CA ALA A 291 7.73 -21.55 -17.14
C ALA A 291 8.65 -20.57 -17.89
N THR A 292 9.10 -19.49 -17.24
CA THR A 292 9.98 -18.47 -17.84
C THR A 292 11.41 -18.51 -17.29
N ALA A 293 11.76 -19.55 -16.52
CA ALA A 293 13.08 -19.73 -15.89
C ALA A 293 14.18 -20.29 -16.81
N THR A 294 13.89 -20.55 -18.09
CA THR A 294 14.84 -21.03 -19.11
C THR A 294 15.54 -19.92 -19.85
#